data_AF-A0A240TYU7-F1
#
_entry.id   AF-A0A240TYU7-F1
#
_cell.length_a   1.000
_cell.length_b   1.000
_cell.length_c   1.000
_cell.angle_alpha   90.00
_cell.angle_beta   90.00
_cell.angle_gamma   90.00
#
_symmetry.space_group_name_H-M   'P 1'
#
loop_
_entity.id
_entity.type
_entity.pdbx_description
1 polymer ?
#
loop_
_entity_poly.entity_id
_entity_poly.type
_entity_poly.pdbx_seq_one_letter_code
_entity_poly.pdbx_strand_id
1 'polypeptide(L)'
;MTMETSLHQPATRAEAFKAVHMCDDLVSQMVPYCQRKLATFEGDQQATVKAAFKGLLAKRWCSDAQCVWIMRRVVRELQWPVGDSALEI
;
A
#
# COMPACT_ATOMS: atom_id res chain seq x y z
N MET A 1 25.11 -22.87 20.93
CA MET A 1 25.90 -22.93 19.69
C MET A 1 24.92 -23.31 18.58
N THR A 2 24.18 -22.32 18.05
CA THR A 2 24.34 -21.74 16.68
C THR A 2 24.08 -22.81 15.59
N MET A 3 23.20 -22.66 14.59
CA MET A 3 22.55 -21.50 13.97
C MET A 3 21.26 -21.92 13.25
N GLU A 4 20.42 -20.92 13.07
CA GLU A 4 19.21 -20.81 12.26
C GLU A 4 19.41 -21.23 10.80
N THR A 5 18.40 -21.84 10.18
CA THR A 5 17.85 -21.34 8.90
C THR A 5 16.46 -21.94 8.66
N SER A 6 15.43 -21.18 8.98
CA SER A 6 14.08 -21.41 8.44
C SER A 6 14.16 -21.10 6.94
N LEU A 7 14.24 -22.14 6.11
CA LEU A 7 14.10 -22.04 4.67
C LEU A 7 12.67 -21.59 4.35
N HIS A 8 12.44 -20.28 4.26
CA HIS A 8 11.30 -19.77 3.49
C HIS A 8 11.52 -20.19 2.03
N GLN A 9 10.94 -21.34 1.65
CA GLN A 9 10.85 -21.76 0.26
C GLN A 9 10.20 -20.65 -0.57
N PRO A 10 10.60 -20.49 -1.85
CA PRO A 10 10.06 -19.46 -2.71
C PRO A 10 8.56 -19.72 -2.88
N ALA A 11 7.73 -18.74 -2.53
CA ALA A 11 6.33 -18.73 -2.92
C ALA A 11 6.25 -19.12 -4.40
N THR A 12 5.48 -20.18 -4.70
CA THR A 12 5.38 -20.68 -6.08
C THR A 12 5.00 -19.52 -6.99
N ARG A 13 5.52 -19.49 -8.21
CA ARG A 13 5.27 -18.41 -9.17
C ARG A 13 3.77 -18.02 -9.24
N ALA A 14 2.86 -18.97 -9.06
CA ALA A 14 1.41 -18.74 -8.97
C ALA A 14 0.96 -17.95 -7.73
N GLU A 15 1.52 -18.20 -6.55
CA GLU A 15 1.25 -17.44 -5.32
C GLU A 15 1.81 -16.02 -5.41
N ALA A 16 3.00 -15.87 -6.01
CA ALA A 16 3.56 -14.56 -6.31
C ALA A 16 2.68 -13.78 -7.30
N PHE A 17 2.19 -14.43 -8.36
CA PHE A 17 1.24 -13.80 -9.29
C PHE A 17 -0.09 -13.45 -8.63
N LYS A 18 -0.64 -14.31 -7.78
CA LYS A 18 -1.88 -14.04 -7.05
C LYS A 18 -1.72 -12.85 -6.09
N ALA A 19 -0.59 -12.77 -5.39
CA ALA A 19 -0.27 -11.63 -4.53
C ALA A 19 -0.09 -10.33 -5.32
N VAL A 20 0.52 -10.38 -6.52
CA VAL A 20 0.67 -9.22 -7.41
C VAL A 20 -0.68 -8.75 -7.96
N HIS A 21 -1.51 -9.66 -8.47
CA HIS A 21 -2.87 -9.34 -8.93
C HIS A 21 -3.71 -8.69 -7.83
N MET A 22 -3.61 -9.20 -6.60
CA MET A 22 -4.28 -8.58 -5.45
C MET A 22 -3.77 -7.16 -5.14
N CYS A 23 -2.48 -6.86 -5.38
CA CYS A 23 -1.94 -5.52 -5.16
C CYS A 23 -2.46 -4.53 -6.22
N ASP A 24 -2.52 -4.93 -7.49
CA ASP A 24 -3.04 -4.08 -8.57
C ASP A 24 -4.55 -3.82 -8.43
N ASP A 25 -5.31 -4.83 -8.02
CA ASP A 25 -6.73 -4.68 -7.69
C ASP A 25 -6.93 -3.72 -6.52
N LEU A 26 -6.04 -3.77 -5.52
CA LEU A 26 -6.12 -2.88 -4.38
C LEU A 26 -5.74 -1.45 -4.76
N VAL A 27 -4.73 -1.23 -5.61
CA VAL A 27 -4.42 0.08 -6.19
C VAL A 27 -5.66 0.66 -6.87
N SER A 28 -6.29 -0.13 -7.75
CA SER A 28 -7.49 0.28 -8.51
C SER A 28 -8.67 0.67 -7.60
N GLN A 29 -8.80 0.03 -6.44
CA GLN A 29 -9.81 0.37 -5.43
C GLN A 29 -9.41 1.59 -4.60
N MET A 30 -8.12 1.76 -4.31
CA MET A 30 -7.61 2.80 -3.43
C MET A 30 -7.57 4.18 -4.11
N VAL A 31 -7.39 4.25 -5.43
CA VAL A 31 -7.46 5.50 -6.21
C VAL A 31 -8.81 6.23 -6.01
N PRO A 32 -9.98 5.63 -6.34
CA PRO A 32 -11.26 6.29 -6.14
C PRO A 32 -11.62 6.44 -4.65
N TYR A 33 -11.10 5.57 -3.77
CA TYR A 33 -11.25 5.74 -2.32
C TYR A 33 -10.57 7.03 -1.84
N CYS A 34 -9.32 7.28 -2.24
CA CYS A 34 -8.57 8.47 -1.85
C CYS A 34 -9.24 9.74 -2.40
N GLN A 35 -9.70 9.74 -3.66
CA GLN A 35 -10.43 10.86 -4.25
C GLN A 35 -11.68 11.23 -3.44
N ARG A 36 -12.47 10.24 -3.01
CA ARG A 36 -13.65 10.50 -2.15
C ARG A 36 -13.27 11.01 -0.77
N LYS A 37 -12.22 10.44 -0.17
CA LYS A 37 -11.70 10.83 1.15
C LYS A 37 -11.10 12.24 1.15
N LEU A 38 -10.65 12.75 0.01
CA LEU A 38 -10.02 14.06 -0.11
C LEU A 38 -10.91 15.19 0.46
N ALA A 39 -12.22 15.13 0.22
CA ALA A 39 -13.17 16.11 0.75
C ALA A 39 -13.25 16.09 2.29
N THR A 40 -13.05 14.93 2.92
CA THR A 40 -13.02 14.80 4.38
C THR A 40 -11.77 15.46 4.99
N PHE A 41 -10.73 15.66 4.20
CA PHE A 41 -9.49 16.32 4.60
C PHE A 41 -9.36 17.71 3.96
N GLU A 42 -10.47 18.34 3.57
CA GLU A 42 -10.47 19.72 3.05
C GLU A 42 -9.56 19.93 1.83
N GLY A 43 -9.32 18.89 1.03
CA GLY A 43 -8.40 18.97 -0.11
C GLY A 43 -6.94 18.65 0.21
N ASP A 44 -6.61 18.35 1.47
CA ASP A 44 -5.26 17.93 1.87
C ASP A 44 -4.96 16.50 1.40
N GLN A 45 -4.22 16.43 0.30
CA GLN A 45 -3.78 15.19 -0.32
C GLN A 45 -2.80 14.41 0.57
N GLN A 46 -1.91 15.09 1.29
CA GLN A 46 -0.93 14.45 2.17
C GLN A 46 -1.62 13.83 3.39
N ALA A 47 -2.53 14.55 4.03
CA ALA A 47 -3.35 14.01 5.12
C ALA A 47 -4.23 12.84 4.64
N THR A 48 -4.81 12.95 3.45
CA THR A 48 -5.61 11.87 2.83
C THR A 48 -4.78 10.61 2.63
N VAL A 49 -3.60 10.73 2.01
CA VAL A 49 -2.69 9.60 1.76
C VAL A 49 -2.22 8.97 3.06
N LYS A 50 -1.83 9.78 4.05
CA LYS A 50 -1.39 9.29 5.37
C LYS A 50 -2.50 8.52 6.08
N ALA A 51 -3.74 9.02 6.03
CA ALA A 51 -4.88 8.33 6.64
C ALA A 51 -5.24 7.03 5.89
N ALA A 52 -5.21 7.05 4.56
CA ALA A 52 -5.44 5.88 3.73
C ALA A 52 -4.36 4.80 3.97
N PHE A 53 -3.09 5.19 4.06
CA PHE A 53 -1.97 4.30 4.35
C PHE A 53 -2.10 3.64 5.73
N LYS A 54 -2.40 4.42 6.77
CA LYS A 54 -2.68 3.88 8.11
C LYS A 54 -3.85 2.90 8.10
N GLY A 55 -4.91 3.22 7.36
CA GLY A 55 -6.06 2.33 7.19
C GLY A 55 -5.66 1.00 6.55
N LEU A 56 -4.81 1.06 5.51
CA LEU A 56 -4.33 -0.12 4.80
C LEU A 56 -3.45 -1.01 5.70
N LEU A 57 -2.50 -0.42 6.43
CA LEU A 57 -1.68 -1.14 7.43
C LEU A 57 -2.54 -1.84 8.48
N ALA A 58 -3.55 -1.14 9.00
CA ALA A 58 -4.45 -1.69 10.03
C ALA A 58 -5.26 -2.90 9.54
N LYS A 59 -5.55 -3.00 8.24
CA LYS A 59 -6.29 -4.13 7.67
C LYS A 59 -5.45 -5.41 7.53
N ARG A 60 -4.12 -5.29 7.48
CA ARG A 60 -3.17 -6.42 7.34
C ARG A 60 -3.49 -7.34 6.15
N TRP A 61 -4.07 -6.78 5.08
CA TRP A 61 -4.32 -7.52 3.84
C TRP A 61 -3.04 -7.76 3.03
N CYS A 62 -2.01 -6.95 3.28
CA CYS A 62 -0.70 -7.01 2.65
C CYS A 62 0.37 -6.78 3.73
N SER A 63 1.61 -7.16 3.43
CA SER A 63 2.76 -6.75 4.25
C SER A 63 2.97 -5.23 4.20
N ASP A 64 3.68 -4.67 5.18
CA ASP A 64 3.94 -3.22 5.25
C ASP A 64 4.64 -2.71 3.98
N ALA A 65 5.60 -3.46 3.44
CA ALA A 65 6.29 -3.12 2.20
C ALA A 65 5.34 -3.08 0.99
N GLN A 66 4.38 -4.02 0.92
CA GLN A 66 3.34 -3.99 -0.10
C GLN A 66 2.39 -2.81 0.11
N CYS A 67 2.04 -2.46 1.35
CA CYS A 67 1.21 -1.30 1.65
C CYS A 67 1.87 0.00 1.17
N VAL A 68 3.18 0.15 1.42
CA VAL A 68 3.98 1.30 0.92
C VAL A 68 3.98 1.32 -0.60
N TRP A 69 4.23 0.18 -1.25
CA TRP A 69 4.23 0.09 -2.72
C TRP A 69 2.87 0.46 -3.32
N ILE A 70 1.78 -0.08 -2.77
CA ILE A 70 0.40 0.20 -3.20
C ILE A 70 0.11 1.69 -3.09
N MET A 71 0.41 2.31 -1.94
CA MET A 71 0.13 3.74 -1.76
C MET A 71 1.02 4.64 -2.63
N ARG A 72 2.28 4.29 -2.86
CA ARG A 72 3.13 4.99 -3.85
C ARG A 72 2.55 4.93 -5.25
N ARG A 73 2.00 3.77 -5.64
CA ARG A 73 1.35 3.61 -6.94
C ARG A 73 0.08 4.44 -7.03
N VAL A 74 -0.76 4.43 -6.00
CA VAL A 74 -1.98 5.25 -5.90
C VAL A 74 -1.67 6.75 -6.03
N VAL A 75 -0.68 7.25 -5.29
CA VAL A 75 -0.25 8.67 -5.37
C VAL A 75 0.20 9.04 -6.78
N ARG A 76 0.95 8.14 -7.44
CA ARG A 76 1.40 8.34 -8.83
C ARG A 76 0.22 8.39 -9.81
N GLU A 77 -0.74 7.49 -9.68
CA GLU A 77 -1.93 7.44 -10.55
C GLU A 77 -2.85 8.64 -10.35
N LEU A 78 -2.92 9.15 -9.11
CA LEU A 78 -3.63 10.38 -8.78
C LEU A 78 -2.88 11.66 -9.18
N GLN A 79 -1.59 11.53 -9.53
CA GLN A 79 -0.68 12.65 -9.81
C GLN A 79 -0.61 13.66 -8.65
N TRP A 80 -0.71 13.20 -7.41
CA TRP A 80 -0.67 14.06 -6.24
C TRP A 80 0.78 14.37 -5.83
N PRO A 81 1.17 15.65 -5.60
CA PRO A 81 2.50 16.04 -5.13
C PRO A 81 2.73 15.72 -3.64
N VAL A 82 2.55 14.46 -3.24
CA VAL A 82 2.76 14.00 -1.87
C VAL A 82 4.17 13.42 -1.73
N GLY A 83 4.93 13.90 -0.76
CA GLY A 83 6.27 13.39 -0.45
C GLY A 83 6.26 12.06 0.29
N ASP A 84 7.40 11.35 0.27
CA ASP A 84 7.56 10.04 0.90
C ASP A 84 7.26 10.03 2.41
N SER A 85 7.37 11.17 3.09
CA SER A 85 7.00 11.32 4.52
C SER A 85 5.55 10.96 4.86
N ALA A 86 4.66 10.94 3.87
CA ALA A 86 3.28 10.49 4.07
C ALA A 86 3.16 8.96 4.22
N LEU A 87 4.19 8.22 3.82
CA LEU A 87 4.24 6.76 3.73
C LEU A 87 5.32 6.15 4.66
N GLU A 88 5.80 6.93 5.63
CA GLU A 88 6.64 6.43 6.72
C GLU A 88 5.79 5.63 7.72
N ILE A 89 6.33 4.48 8.15
CA ILE A 89 5.69 3.56 9.11
C ILE A 89 5.93 4.05 10.54
#